data_AF-F7MBA6-F1
#
_entry.id   AF-F7MBA6-F1
#
_cell.length_a   1.000
_cell.length_b   1.000
_cell.length_c   1.000
_cell.angle_alpha   90.00
_cell.angle_beta   90.00
_cell.angle_gamma   90.00
#
_symmetry.space_group_name_H-M   'P 1'
#
loop_
_entity.id
_entity.type
_entity.pdbx_description
1 polymer ?
#
loop_
_entity_poly.entity_id
_entity_poly.type
_entity_poly.pdbx_seq_one_letter_code
_entity_poly.pdbx_strand_id
1 'polypeptide(L)'
;MKRTIWIGILLLCIGIGKVRAQNDPVLAGMILLYTDKAEKELKNQEKVMLIQTTGHLWTKEEVKATTDLQREFNNYLDSFRSIICYAAQIYGFYHEISRLTDNMGDFTRQVSRNSPNALAVALSTQRNRIYRELIMNSVEIVNDIRMACLSDNKMTEKERMEIVFGIRPKLKMMNKKLQRLTKAVKYTTMGDIWREIDEGARPAADKRDIVEAAKRRWRQIGRNVRP
;
A
#
# COMPACT_ATOMS: atom_id res chain seq x y z
N MET A 1 -2.06 -46.48 32.70
CA MET A 1 -2.60 -46.42 31.31
C MET A 1 -3.24 -45.07 30.94
N LYS A 2 -3.84 -44.28 31.85
CA LYS A 2 -4.46 -42.98 31.48
C LYS A 2 -3.46 -41.85 31.12
N ARG A 3 -2.27 -41.80 31.72
CA ARG A 3 -1.24 -40.76 31.44
C ARG A 3 -0.54 -40.91 30.09
N THR A 4 -0.32 -42.14 29.62
CA THR A 4 0.36 -42.41 28.34
C THR A 4 -0.52 -42.07 27.14
N ILE A 5 -1.84 -42.21 27.27
CA ILE A 5 -2.83 -41.84 26.23
C ILE A 5 -2.86 -40.31 26.03
N TRP A 6 -2.79 -39.53 27.12
CA TRP A 6 -2.76 -38.07 27.06
C TRP A 6 -1.48 -37.52 26.43
N ILE A 7 -0.33 -38.14 26.69
CA ILE A 7 0.96 -37.76 26.08
C ILE A 7 0.97 -38.05 24.58
N GLY A 8 0.36 -39.16 24.15
CA GLY A 8 0.20 -39.51 22.73
C GLY A 8 -0.70 -38.53 21.97
N ILE A 9 -1.79 -38.08 22.59
CA ILE A 9 -2.70 -37.06 22.01
C ILE A 9 -2.00 -35.69 21.92
N LEU A 10 -1.23 -35.30 22.94
CA LEU A 10 -0.48 -34.04 22.94
C LEU A 10 0.62 -34.00 21.85
N LEU A 11 1.32 -35.13 21.63
CA LEU A 11 2.31 -35.28 20.57
C LEU A 11 1.67 -35.27 19.17
N LEU A 12 0.48 -35.84 19.01
CA LEU A 12 -0.28 -35.79 17.75
C LEU A 12 -0.71 -34.36 17.40
N CYS A 13 -1.13 -33.56 18.39
CA CYS A 13 -1.50 -32.16 18.18
C CYS A 13 -0.30 -31.26 17.82
N ILE A 14 0.91 -31.57 18.31
CA ILE A 14 2.13 -30.84 17.94
C ILE A 14 2.62 -31.23 16.54
N GLY A 15 2.40 -32.49 16.12
CA GLY A 15 2.77 -33.00 14.79
C GLY A 15 1.92 -32.46 13.65
N ILE A 16 0.64 -32.14 13.90
CA ILE A 16 -0.28 -31.61 12.86
C ILE A 16 -0.02 -30.10 12.59
N GLY A 17 0.53 -29.37 13.56
CA GLY A 17 0.74 -27.91 13.45
C GLY A 17 1.85 -27.48 12.48
N LYS A 18 2.81 -28.35 12.17
CA LYS A 18 3.96 -28.00 11.31
C LYS A 18 3.85 -28.47 9.86
N VAL A 19 2.93 -29.39 9.54
CA VAL A 19 2.81 -29.95 8.18
C VAL A 19 1.79 -29.20 7.30
N ARG A 20 0.94 -28.35 7.89
CA ARG A 20 -0.05 -27.55 7.14
C ARG A 20 0.46 -26.19 6.62
N ALA A 21 1.69 -25.80 6.93
CA ALA A 21 2.24 -24.53 6.45
C ALA A 21 2.97 -24.63 5.10
N GLN A 22 3.16 -25.84 4.55
CA GLN A 22 4.03 -26.04 3.37
C GLN A 22 3.30 -26.59 2.13
N ASN A 23 2.11 -27.19 2.29
CA ASN A 23 1.27 -27.62 1.17
C ASN A 23 0.06 -26.70 1.05
N ASP A 24 0.30 -25.45 0.66
CA ASP A 24 -0.78 -24.58 0.20
C ASP A 24 -1.27 -25.11 -1.17
N PRO A 25 -2.53 -25.57 -1.31
CA PRO A 25 -3.06 -26.08 -2.57
C PRO A 25 -2.97 -25.05 -3.70
N VAL A 26 -2.95 -23.76 -3.38
CA VAL A 26 -2.76 -22.68 -4.36
C VAL A 26 -1.32 -22.64 -4.84
N LEU A 27 -0.35 -22.79 -3.93
CA LEU A 27 1.07 -22.86 -4.28
C LEU A 27 1.39 -24.12 -5.10
N ALA A 28 0.84 -25.27 -4.72
CA ALA A 28 1.00 -26.52 -5.45
C ALA A 28 0.37 -26.44 -6.86
N GLY A 29 -0.82 -25.83 -6.98
CA GLY A 29 -1.46 -25.59 -8.27
C GLY A 29 -0.66 -24.64 -9.17
N MET A 30 -0.10 -23.57 -8.60
CA MET A 30 0.79 -22.65 -9.33
C MET A 30 2.05 -23.35 -9.82
N ILE A 31 2.74 -24.13 -8.95
CA ILE A 31 3.92 -24.89 -9.34
C ILE A 31 3.60 -25.84 -10.50
N LEU A 32 2.47 -26.55 -10.44
CA LEU A 32 2.06 -27.51 -11.46
C LEU A 32 1.78 -26.83 -12.82
N LEU A 33 1.08 -25.69 -12.80
CA LEU A 33 0.84 -24.88 -14.00
C LEU A 33 2.14 -24.33 -14.61
N TYR A 34 3.07 -23.87 -13.78
CA TYR A 34 4.37 -23.38 -14.25
C TYR A 34 5.27 -24.51 -14.76
N THR A 35 5.22 -25.71 -14.16
CA THR A 35 5.95 -26.87 -14.67
C THR A 35 5.42 -27.34 -16.02
N ASP A 36 4.09 -27.39 -16.20
CA ASP A 36 3.49 -27.78 -17.49
C ASP A 36 3.83 -26.76 -18.60
N LYS A 37 3.87 -25.46 -18.25
CA LYS A 37 4.33 -24.42 -19.17
C LYS A 37 5.82 -24.57 -19.51
N ALA A 38 6.68 -24.81 -18.52
CA ALA A 38 8.11 -25.00 -18.75
C ALA A 38 8.41 -26.24 -19.61
N GLU A 39 7.68 -27.34 -19.42
CA GLU A 39 7.87 -28.57 -20.21
C GLU A 39 7.48 -28.38 -21.69
N LYS A 40 6.39 -27.65 -21.96
CA LYS A 40 5.98 -27.32 -23.33
C LYS A 40 7.03 -26.47 -24.06
N GLU A 41 7.58 -25.47 -23.38
CA GLU A 41 8.63 -24.62 -23.94
C GLU A 41 9.92 -25.39 -24.22
N LEU A 42 10.30 -26.32 -23.33
CA LEU A 42 11.49 -27.17 -23.51
C LEU A 42 11.36 -28.08 -24.74
N LYS A 43 10.18 -28.70 -24.93
CA LYS A 43 9.87 -29.49 -26.14
C LYS A 43 9.90 -28.65 -27.42
N ASN A 44 9.43 -27.41 -27.34
CA ASN A 44 9.49 -26.49 -28.47
C ASN A 44 10.95 -26.09 -28.78
N GLN A 45 11.79 -25.83 -27.77
CA GLN A 45 13.22 -25.57 -27.95
C GLN A 45 13.96 -26.74 -28.61
N GLU A 46 13.69 -27.98 -28.17
CA GLU A 46 14.27 -29.18 -28.79
C GLU A 46 13.89 -29.27 -30.28
N LYS A 47 12.65 -28.94 -30.63
CA LYS A 47 12.18 -28.92 -32.02
C LYS A 47 12.90 -27.88 -32.89
N VAL A 48 13.20 -26.68 -32.34
CA VAL A 48 14.04 -25.67 -33.04
C VAL A 48 15.43 -26.20 -33.29
N MET A 49 16.02 -26.81 -32.26
CA MET A 49 17.38 -27.31 -32.35
C MET A 49 17.49 -28.37 -33.45
N LEU A 50 16.48 -29.24 -33.58
CA LEU A 50 16.38 -30.22 -34.67
C LEU A 50 16.28 -29.56 -36.06
N ILE A 51 15.42 -28.55 -36.22
CA ILE A 51 15.24 -27.81 -37.49
C ILE A 51 16.52 -27.04 -37.87
N GLN A 52 17.27 -26.50 -36.89
CA GLN A 52 18.54 -25.83 -37.13
C GLN A 52 19.66 -26.81 -37.54
N THR A 53 19.65 -28.05 -37.04
CA THR A 53 20.66 -29.05 -37.38
C THR A 53 20.50 -29.66 -38.77
N THR A 54 19.30 -29.61 -39.36
CA THR A 54 19.05 -30.03 -40.74
C THR A 54 19.37 -28.89 -41.70
N GLY A 55 20.63 -28.76 -42.10
CA GLY A 55 21.09 -27.70 -42.98
C GLY A 55 20.56 -27.77 -44.42
N HIS A 56 20.33 -26.57 -44.98
CA HIS A 56 20.36 -26.21 -46.41
C HIS A 56 19.11 -26.46 -47.30
N LEU A 57 17.92 -26.08 -46.84
CA LEU A 57 16.92 -25.35 -47.65
C LEU A 57 15.84 -24.83 -46.70
N TRP A 58 15.77 -23.52 -46.44
CA TRP A 58 14.70 -22.98 -45.60
C TRP A 58 13.39 -23.01 -46.37
N THR A 59 12.54 -23.98 -46.09
CA THR A 59 11.16 -23.98 -46.60
C THR A 59 10.35 -22.88 -45.89
N LYS A 60 9.33 -22.30 -46.54
CA LYS A 60 8.46 -21.28 -45.92
C LYS A 60 7.86 -21.76 -44.59
N GLU A 61 7.65 -23.06 -44.46
CA GLU A 61 7.09 -23.73 -43.29
C GLU A 61 8.08 -23.75 -42.12
N GLU A 62 9.36 -24.02 -42.36
CA GLU A 62 10.41 -23.96 -41.32
C GLU A 62 10.71 -22.52 -40.86
N VAL A 63 10.71 -21.54 -41.77
CA VAL A 63 10.84 -20.12 -41.40
C VAL A 63 9.66 -19.68 -40.52
N LYS A 64 8.44 -20.10 -40.88
CA LYS A 64 7.26 -19.81 -40.09
C LYS A 64 7.31 -20.51 -38.71
N ALA A 65 7.71 -21.78 -38.68
CA ALA A 65 7.85 -22.54 -37.44
C ALA A 65 8.86 -21.88 -36.48
N THR A 66 10.04 -21.48 -36.98
CA THR A 66 11.05 -20.79 -36.15
C THR A 66 10.60 -19.40 -35.69
N THR A 67 9.83 -18.66 -36.50
CA THR A 67 9.27 -17.35 -36.12
C THR A 67 8.20 -17.50 -35.04
N ASP A 68 7.32 -18.49 -35.17
CA ASP A 68 6.29 -18.78 -34.17
C ASP A 68 6.91 -19.24 -32.84
N LEU A 69 8.00 -20.00 -32.89
CA LEU A 69 8.76 -20.43 -31.72
C LEU A 69 9.52 -19.29 -31.04
N GLN A 70 10.11 -18.37 -31.82
CA GLN A 70 10.68 -17.13 -31.28
C GLN A 70 9.61 -16.28 -30.57
N ARG A 71 8.38 -16.26 -31.09
CA ARG A 71 7.25 -15.57 -30.44
C ARG A 71 6.85 -16.25 -29.13
N GLU A 72 6.74 -17.57 -29.09
CA GLU A 72 6.46 -18.32 -27.85
C GLU A 72 7.55 -18.11 -26.79
N PHE A 73 8.82 -18.20 -27.19
CA PHE A 73 9.94 -17.96 -26.29
C PHE A 73 9.95 -16.54 -25.73
N ASN A 74 9.65 -15.53 -26.54
CA ASN A 74 9.51 -14.14 -26.06
C ASN A 74 8.33 -14.01 -25.07
N ASN A 75 7.19 -14.64 -25.36
CA ASN A 75 6.05 -14.66 -24.44
C ASN A 75 6.41 -15.34 -23.10
N TYR A 76 7.24 -16.39 -23.13
CA TYR A 76 7.75 -17.04 -21.92
C TYR A 76 8.65 -16.11 -21.09
N LEU A 77 9.61 -15.45 -21.72
CA LEU A 77 10.49 -14.49 -21.04
C LEU A 77 9.71 -13.31 -20.44
N ASP A 78 8.73 -12.78 -21.16
CA ASP A 78 7.85 -11.73 -20.63
C ASP A 78 7.01 -12.23 -19.46
N SER A 79 6.48 -13.45 -19.53
CA SER A 79 5.78 -14.09 -18.40
C SER A 79 6.69 -14.22 -17.18
N PHE A 80 7.94 -14.65 -17.38
CA PHE A 80 8.91 -14.80 -16.29
C PHE A 80 9.26 -13.45 -15.64
N ARG A 81 9.44 -12.41 -16.45
CA ARG A 81 9.66 -11.04 -15.96
C ARG A 81 8.48 -10.55 -15.12
N SER A 82 7.25 -10.82 -15.56
CA SER A 82 6.04 -10.47 -14.80
C SER A 82 6.00 -11.18 -13.43
N ILE A 83 6.32 -12.47 -13.37
CA ILE A 83 6.35 -13.24 -12.11
C ILE A 83 7.33 -12.63 -11.10
N ILE A 84 8.56 -12.31 -11.53
CA ILE A 84 9.56 -11.68 -10.66
C ILE A 84 9.07 -10.31 -10.18
N CYS A 85 8.45 -9.52 -11.04
CA CYS A 85 7.87 -8.23 -10.67
C CYS A 85 6.76 -8.38 -9.61
N TYR A 86 5.87 -9.36 -9.76
CA TYR A 86 4.86 -9.64 -8.74
C TYR A 86 5.47 -10.05 -7.41
N ALA A 87 6.48 -10.94 -7.41
CA ALA A 87 7.18 -11.34 -6.19
C ALA A 87 7.85 -10.15 -5.48
N ALA A 88 8.54 -9.30 -6.23
CA ALA A 88 9.15 -8.08 -5.70
C ALA A 88 8.11 -7.13 -5.08
N GLN A 89 6.93 -7.03 -5.71
CA GLN A 89 5.86 -6.18 -5.20
C GLN A 89 5.16 -6.74 -3.98
N ILE A 90 4.96 -8.05 -3.89
CA ILE A 90 4.45 -8.70 -2.68
C ILE A 90 5.35 -8.40 -1.49
N TYR A 91 6.68 -8.51 -1.66
CA TYR A 91 7.63 -8.12 -0.62
C TYR A 91 7.54 -6.63 -0.28
N GLY A 92 7.42 -5.77 -1.30
CA GLY A 92 7.21 -4.33 -1.13
C GLY A 92 5.95 -3.99 -0.33
N PHE A 93 4.85 -4.69 -0.58
CA PHE A 93 3.61 -4.54 0.18
C PHE A 93 3.75 -5.01 1.61
N TYR A 94 4.36 -6.18 1.83
CA TYR A 94 4.58 -6.71 3.16
C TYR A 94 5.34 -5.71 4.04
N HIS A 95 6.41 -5.11 3.50
CA HIS A 95 7.18 -4.08 4.20
C HIS A 95 6.34 -2.84 4.55
N GLU A 96 5.56 -2.30 3.60
CA GLU A 96 4.76 -1.10 3.85
C GLU A 96 3.57 -1.38 4.80
N ILE A 97 2.94 -2.56 4.72
CA ILE A 97 1.86 -2.98 5.61
C ILE A 97 2.36 -3.21 7.03
N SER A 98 3.54 -3.83 7.21
CA SER A 98 4.17 -3.98 8.52
C SER A 98 4.37 -2.61 9.18
N ARG A 99 4.96 -1.66 8.44
CA ARG A 99 5.15 -0.29 8.94
C ARG A 99 3.83 0.42 9.26
N LEU A 100 2.78 0.14 8.49
CA LEU A 100 1.46 0.70 8.72
C LEU A 100 0.84 0.18 10.01
N THR A 101 0.99 -1.11 10.27
CA THR A 101 0.57 -1.75 11.53
C THR A 101 1.32 -1.14 12.72
N ASP A 102 2.64 -0.96 12.61
CA ASP A 102 3.45 -0.34 13.66
C ASP A 102 3.04 1.11 13.93
N ASN A 103 2.91 1.92 12.86
CA ASN A 103 2.48 3.31 12.96
C ASN A 103 1.06 3.43 13.55
N MET A 104 0.17 2.47 13.25
CA MET A 104 -1.18 2.43 13.83
C MET A 104 -1.13 2.09 15.31
N GLY A 105 -0.28 1.14 15.72
CA GLY A 105 -0.05 0.83 17.12
C GLY A 105 0.49 2.04 17.90
N ASP A 106 1.44 2.79 17.31
CA ASP A 106 1.94 4.05 17.88
C ASP A 106 0.86 5.11 17.99
N PHE A 107 0.05 5.28 16.95
CA PHE A 107 -1.07 6.20 16.96
C PHE A 107 -2.05 5.88 18.10
N THR A 108 -2.49 4.63 18.22
CA THR A 108 -3.40 4.20 19.29
C THR A 108 -2.81 4.42 20.67
N ARG A 109 -1.52 4.12 20.88
CA ARG A 109 -0.82 4.39 22.14
C ARG A 109 -0.75 5.88 22.47
N GLN A 110 -0.56 6.75 21.48
CA GLN A 110 -0.54 8.20 21.70
C GLN A 110 -1.92 8.73 22.04
N VAL A 111 -2.96 8.25 21.37
CA VAL A 111 -4.36 8.60 21.67
C VAL A 111 -4.73 8.18 23.10
N SER A 112 -4.34 6.97 23.52
CA SER A 112 -4.65 6.48 24.87
C SER A 112 -3.89 7.23 25.97
N ARG A 113 -2.63 7.62 25.71
CA ARG A 113 -1.79 8.35 26.69
C ARG A 113 -2.18 9.82 26.81
N ASN A 114 -2.53 10.47 25.70
CA ASN A 114 -2.80 11.89 25.64
C ASN A 114 -4.25 12.16 25.22
N SER A 115 -5.21 11.64 26.00
CA SER A 115 -6.65 11.77 25.71
C SER A 115 -7.12 13.23 25.49
N PRO A 116 -6.67 14.25 26.27
CA PRO A 116 -7.04 15.64 26.02
C PRO A 116 -6.54 16.18 24.67
N ASN A 117 -5.34 15.76 24.26
CA ASN A 117 -4.77 16.18 22.98
C ASN A 117 -5.46 15.47 21.81
N ALA A 118 -5.87 14.21 21.99
CA ALA A 118 -6.67 13.50 20.99
C ALA A 118 -8.00 14.21 20.73
N LEU A 119 -8.67 14.67 21.80
CA LEU A 119 -9.88 15.50 21.70
C LEU A 119 -9.59 16.82 20.99
N ALA A 120 -8.50 17.49 21.34
CA ALA A 120 -8.07 18.72 20.68
C ALA A 120 -7.88 18.51 19.16
N VAL A 121 -7.19 17.45 18.75
CA VAL A 121 -7.02 17.10 17.33
C VAL A 121 -8.35 16.82 16.65
N ALA A 122 -9.29 16.13 17.32
CA ALA A 122 -10.61 15.84 16.77
C ALA A 122 -11.49 17.09 16.60
N LEU A 123 -11.25 18.15 17.37
CA LEU A 123 -11.96 19.42 17.26
C LEU A 123 -11.38 20.35 16.17
N SER A 124 -10.13 20.13 15.74
CA SER A 124 -9.52 20.90 14.66
C SER A 124 -10.08 20.49 13.29
N THR A 125 -10.64 21.45 12.56
CA THR A 125 -11.16 21.22 11.20
C THR A 125 -10.03 20.85 10.23
N GLN A 126 -8.87 21.49 10.38
CA GLN A 126 -7.69 21.26 9.55
C GLN A 126 -7.07 19.89 9.82
N ARG A 127 -6.95 19.46 11.09
CA ARG A 127 -6.40 18.14 11.42
C ARG A 127 -7.38 17.02 11.09
N ASN A 128 -8.70 17.26 11.14
CA ASN A 128 -9.73 16.33 10.66
C ASN A 128 -9.66 16.04 9.17
N ARG A 129 -9.08 16.93 8.35
CA ARG A 129 -8.81 16.64 6.94
C ARG A 129 -7.87 15.44 6.79
N ILE A 130 -6.88 15.28 7.67
CA ILE A 130 -5.94 14.16 7.62
C ILE A 130 -6.64 12.83 7.86
N TYR A 131 -7.60 12.77 8.80
CA TYR A 131 -8.43 11.58 9.02
C TYR A 131 -9.28 11.22 7.79
N ARG A 132 -9.96 12.21 7.21
CA ARG A 132 -10.76 12.01 5.99
C ARG A 132 -9.90 11.48 4.85
N GLU A 133 -8.75 12.08 4.64
CA GLU A 133 -7.79 11.62 3.62
C GLU A 133 -7.25 10.22 3.90
N LEU A 134 -7.03 9.82 5.15
CA LEU A 134 -6.64 8.44 5.49
C LEU A 134 -7.74 7.44 5.12
N ILE A 135 -9.00 7.74 5.43
CA ILE A 135 -10.15 6.89 5.10
C ILE A 135 -10.31 6.77 3.59
N MET A 136 -10.32 7.89 2.86
CA MET A 136 -10.44 7.88 1.40
C MET A 136 -9.30 7.09 0.74
N ASN A 137 -8.06 7.32 1.16
CA ASN A 137 -6.90 6.57 0.68
C ASN A 137 -7.04 5.05 0.95
N SER A 138 -7.60 4.65 2.10
CA SER A 138 -7.80 3.23 2.42
C SER A 138 -8.85 2.57 1.51
N VAL A 139 -9.93 3.29 1.18
CA VAL A 139 -10.97 2.82 0.24
C VAL A 139 -10.39 2.69 -1.17
N GLU A 140 -9.57 3.64 -1.61
CA GLU A 140 -8.88 3.55 -2.89
C GLU A 140 -7.97 2.32 -2.99
N ILE A 141 -7.20 2.01 -1.94
CA ILE A 141 -6.35 0.81 -1.92
C ILE A 141 -7.19 -0.47 -2.02
N VAL A 142 -8.29 -0.55 -1.27
CA VAL A 142 -9.19 -1.71 -1.32
C VAL A 142 -9.81 -1.85 -2.71
N ASN A 143 -10.19 -0.73 -3.34
CA ASN A 143 -10.72 -0.72 -4.70
C ASN A 143 -9.68 -1.16 -5.73
N ASP A 144 -8.44 -0.71 -5.63
CA ASP A 144 -7.34 -1.14 -6.51
C ASP A 144 -7.09 -2.65 -6.37
N ILE A 145 -7.09 -3.18 -5.14
CA ILE A 145 -6.95 -4.62 -4.89
C ILE A 145 -8.12 -5.39 -5.50
N ARG A 146 -9.35 -4.92 -5.31
CA ARG A 146 -10.54 -5.52 -5.92
C ARG A 146 -10.44 -5.51 -7.44
N MET A 147 -9.95 -4.42 -8.02
CA MET A 147 -9.75 -4.29 -9.46
C MET A 147 -8.71 -5.29 -9.96
N ALA A 148 -7.57 -5.41 -9.27
CA ALA A 148 -6.48 -6.30 -9.65
C ALA A 148 -6.78 -7.80 -9.44
N CYS A 149 -7.57 -8.17 -8.42
CA CYS A 149 -7.72 -9.58 -8.01
C CYS A 149 -9.13 -10.18 -8.21
N LEU A 150 -10.19 -9.38 -8.11
CA LEU A 150 -11.57 -9.89 -7.97
C LEU A 150 -12.52 -9.44 -9.08
N SER A 151 -12.05 -8.59 -9.98
CA SER A 151 -12.90 -8.04 -11.03
C SER A 151 -12.86 -8.95 -12.26
N ASP A 152 -14.03 -9.42 -12.71
CA ASP A 152 -14.22 -10.13 -13.99
C ASP A 152 -14.01 -9.21 -15.22
N ASN A 153 -13.48 -8.01 -15.01
CA ASN A 153 -13.10 -7.13 -16.10
C ASN A 153 -11.96 -7.77 -16.90
N LYS A 154 -12.18 -7.88 -18.22
CA LYS A 154 -11.10 -8.20 -19.16
C LYS A 154 -10.05 -7.09 -19.08
N MET A 155 -8.90 -7.42 -18.50
CA MET A 155 -7.71 -6.57 -18.43
C MET A 155 -6.50 -7.36 -18.90
N THR A 156 -5.59 -6.69 -19.60
CA THR A 156 -4.29 -7.25 -19.98
C THR A 156 -3.39 -7.41 -18.74
N GLU A 157 -2.39 -8.28 -18.82
CA GLU A 157 -1.44 -8.46 -17.72
C GLU A 157 -0.69 -7.17 -17.39
N LYS A 158 -0.42 -6.33 -18.41
CA LYS A 158 0.21 -5.02 -18.25
C LYS A 158 -0.66 -4.05 -17.46
N GLU A 159 -1.95 -3.93 -17.80
CA GLU A 159 -2.88 -3.06 -17.06
C GLU A 159 -3.06 -3.53 -15.61
N ARG A 160 -3.17 -4.85 -15.39
CA ARG A 160 -3.21 -5.43 -14.04
C ARG A 160 -1.95 -5.09 -13.25
N MET A 161 -0.80 -5.19 -13.90
CA MET A 161 0.48 -4.87 -13.31
C MET A 161 0.52 -3.38 -12.92
N GLU A 162 0.12 -2.46 -13.79
CA GLU A 162 0.06 -1.02 -13.47
C GLU A 162 -0.79 -0.71 -12.24
N ILE A 163 -1.95 -1.37 -12.10
CA ILE A 163 -2.81 -1.22 -10.90
C ILE A 163 -2.07 -1.69 -9.65
N VAL A 164 -1.44 -2.87 -9.70
CA VAL A 164 -0.66 -3.41 -8.58
C VAL A 164 0.51 -2.48 -8.21
N PHE A 165 1.24 -1.96 -9.19
CA PHE A 165 2.29 -0.98 -8.97
C PHE A 165 1.77 0.32 -8.31
N GLY A 166 0.52 0.70 -8.59
CA GLY A 166 -0.14 1.87 -7.99
C GLY A 166 -0.46 1.76 -6.50
N ILE A 167 -0.59 0.53 -5.96
CA ILE A 167 -0.96 0.30 -4.55
C ILE A 167 0.16 0.72 -3.59
N ARG A 168 1.42 0.43 -3.92
CA ARG A 168 2.55 0.63 -3.00
C ARG A 168 2.78 2.12 -2.68
N PRO A 169 2.77 3.06 -3.64
CA PRO A 169 2.82 4.49 -3.36
C PRO A 169 1.68 4.97 -2.44
N LYS A 170 0.46 4.45 -2.62
CA LYS A 170 -0.70 4.79 -1.77
C LYS A 170 -0.49 4.35 -0.33
N LEU A 171 -0.01 3.11 -0.12
CA LEU A 171 0.38 2.61 1.22
C LEU A 171 1.46 3.48 1.87
N LYS A 172 2.50 3.85 1.13
CA LYS A 172 3.57 4.73 1.63
C LYS A 172 3.06 6.12 2.02
N MET A 173 2.11 6.66 1.25
CA MET A 173 1.47 7.94 1.58
C MET A 173 0.61 7.83 2.84
N MET A 174 -0.15 6.75 2.97
CA MET A 174 -0.96 6.46 4.15
C MET A 174 -0.08 6.36 5.41
N ASN A 175 1.05 5.65 5.32
CA ASN A 175 2.07 5.60 6.38
C ASN A 175 2.54 6.99 6.83
N LYS A 176 2.88 7.87 5.88
CA LYS A 176 3.30 9.25 6.20
C LYS A 176 2.19 10.06 6.86
N LYS A 177 0.95 9.94 6.39
CA LYS A 177 -0.21 10.66 6.95
C LYS A 177 -0.51 10.19 8.37
N LEU A 178 -0.44 8.89 8.63
CA LEU A 178 -0.64 8.31 9.95
C LEU A 178 0.42 8.77 10.96
N GLN A 179 1.68 8.86 10.54
CA GLN A 179 2.75 9.44 11.35
C GLN A 179 2.53 10.92 11.65
N ARG A 180 2.09 11.70 10.66
CA ARG A 180 1.74 13.13 10.87
C ARG A 180 0.61 13.27 11.87
N LEU A 181 -0.41 12.43 11.76
CA LEU A 181 -1.54 12.42 12.67
C LEU A 181 -1.11 12.04 14.10
N THR A 182 -0.24 11.04 14.24
CA THR A 182 0.34 10.66 15.53
C THR A 182 1.10 11.82 16.18
N LYS A 183 1.90 12.55 15.40
CA LYS A 183 2.57 13.76 15.88
C LYS A 183 1.57 14.87 16.25
N ALA A 184 0.50 15.03 15.47
CA ALA A 184 -0.55 16.00 15.78
C ALA A 184 -1.18 15.68 17.14
N VAL A 185 -1.52 14.42 17.42
CA VAL A 185 -2.04 13.99 18.74
C VAL A 185 -1.03 14.21 19.85
N LYS A 186 0.27 14.01 19.59
CA LYS A 186 1.29 14.22 20.62
C LYS A 186 1.45 15.69 21.02
N TYR A 187 1.40 16.60 20.06
CA TYR A 187 1.82 18.00 20.27
C TYR A 187 0.70 19.04 20.22
N THR A 188 -0.51 18.68 19.79
CA THR A 188 -1.63 19.62 19.76
C THR A 188 -2.30 19.65 21.12
N THR A 189 -2.33 20.83 21.73
CA THR A 189 -3.02 21.05 23.00
C THR A 189 -4.36 21.72 22.77
N MET A 190 -5.23 21.69 23.77
CA MET A 190 -6.52 22.40 23.72
C MET A 190 -6.34 23.93 23.58
N GLY A 191 -5.22 24.47 24.08
CA GLY A 191 -4.88 25.88 23.89
C GLY A 191 -4.59 26.26 22.44
N ASP A 192 -4.00 25.35 21.66
CA ASP A 192 -3.77 25.57 20.22
C ASP A 192 -5.09 25.59 19.45
N ILE A 193 -6.06 24.76 19.87
CA ILE A 193 -7.40 24.73 19.29
C ILE A 193 -8.19 25.97 19.66
N TRP A 194 -8.08 26.43 20.91
CA TRP A 194 -8.70 27.69 21.31
C TRP A 194 -8.21 28.85 20.46
N ARG A 195 -6.91 28.91 20.15
CA ARG A 195 -6.35 29.91 19.22
C ARG A 195 -6.86 29.73 17.79
N GLU A 196 -6.94 28.51 17.29
CA GLU A 196 -7.48 28.20 15.96
C GLU A 196 -8.95 28.67 15.83
N ILE A 197 -9.76 28.46 16.87
CA ILE A 197 -11.16 28.89 16.91
C ILE A 197 -11.26 30.41 17.10
N ASP A 198 -10.49 31.02 18.01
CA ASP A 198 -10.50 32.47 18.23
C ASP A 198 -10.04 33.23 16.97
N GLU A 199 -8.97 32.77 16.31
CA GLU A 199 -8.50 33.34 15.05
C GLU A 199 -9.52 33.15 13.91
N GLY A 200 -10.23 32.02 13.87
CA GLY A 200 -11.31 31.77 12.91
C GLY A 200 -12.61 32.53 13.19
N ALA A 201 -12.86 32.89 14.45
CA ALA A 201 -14.02 33.68 14.88
C ALA A 201 -13.80 35.19 14.71
N ARG A 202 -12.55 35.64 14.61
CA ARG A 202 -12.24 37.04 14.27
C ARG A 202 -12.65 37.28 12.81
N PRO A 203 -13.47 38.30 12.52
CA PRO A 203 -13.66 38.73 11.15
C PRO A 203 -12.29 39.04 10.55
N ALA A 204 -12.06 38.61 9.30
CA ALA A 204 -10.81 38.88 8.59
C ALA A 204 -10.48 40.36 8.76
N ALA A 205 -9.44 40.65 9.56
CA ALA A 205 -9.23 42.01 10.03
C ALA A 205 -8.95 42.89 8.81
N ASP A 206 -9.87 43.81 8.51
CA ASP A 206 -9.62 44.79 7.46
C ASP A 206 -8.36 45.55 7.87
N LYS A 207 -7.39 45.62 6.96
CA LYS A 207 -6.16 46.40 7.19
C LYS A 207 -6.53 47.83 7.59
N ARG A 208 -7.68 48.35 7.11
CA ARG A 208 -8.24 49.64 7.53
C ARG A 208 -8.65 49.64 9.01
N ASP A 209 -9.37 48.63 9.48
CA ASP A 209 -9.82 48.54 10.88
C ASP A 209 -8.64 48.44 11.86
N ILE A 210 -7.58 47.69 11.49
CA ILE A 210 -6.34 47.63 12.27
C ILE A 210 -5.68 49.02 12.35
N VAL A 211 -5.57 49.71 11.22
CA VAL A 211 -4.96 51.06 11.13
C VAL A 211 -5.79 52.09 11.90
N GLU A 212 -7.12 52.04 11.83
CA GLU A 212 -7.99 52.93 12.57
C GLU A 212 -7.92 52.69 14.08
N ALA A 213 -7.91 51.42 14.51
CA ALA A 213 -7.74 51.06 15.91
C ALA A 213 -6.39 51.51 16.47
N ALA A 214 -5.32 51.42 15.68
CA ALA A 214 -4.00 51.95 16.03
C ALA A 214 -4.01 53.49 16.13
N LYS A 215 -4.63 54.19 15.17
CA LYS A 215 -4.79 55.67 15.20
C LYS A 215 -5.62 56.15 16.39
N ARG A 216 -6.65 55.41 16.82
CA ARG A 216 -7.44 55.75 18.02
C ARG A 216 -6.62 55.60 19.29
N ARG A 217 -5.86 54.49 19.44
CA ARG A 217 -4.94 54.29 20.58
C ARG A 217 -3.88 55.38 20.67
N TRP A 218 -3.25 55.74 19.55
CA TRP A 218 -2.25 56.82 19.53
C TRP A 218 -2.82 58.17 19.96
N ARG A 219 -4.03 58.54 19.47
CA ARG A 219 -4.70 59.78 19.88
C ARG A 219 -5.12 59.78 21.35
N GLN A 220 -5.51 58.64 21.91
CA GLN A 220 -5.84 58.52 23.33
C GLN A 220 -4.60 58.68 24.21
N ILE A 221 -3.49 58.03 23.85
CA ILE A 221 -2.22 58.18 24.55
C ILE A 221 -1.73 59.64 24.46
N GLY A 222 -1.79 60.27 23.29
CA GLY A 222 -1.44 61.68 23.10
C GLY A 222 -2.36 62.68 23.82
N ARG A 223 -3.58 62.29 24.21
CA ARG A 223 -4.47 63.10 25.07
C ARG A 223 -4.14 62.95 26.56
N ASN A 224 -3.64 61.79 26.96
CA ASN A 224 -3.22 61.51 28.34
C ASN A 224 -1.83 62.08 28.66
N VAL A 225 -1.09 62.52 27.65
CA VAL A 225 0.18 63.26 27.80
C VAL A 225 -0.09 64.74 27.52
N ARG A 226 -0.72 65.43 28.46
CA ARG A 226 -0.59 66.89 28.57
C ARG A 226 0.34 67.17 29.77
N PRO A 227 1.32 68.08 29.65
CA PRO A 227 2.12 68.53 30.79
C PRO A 227 1.25 69.19 31.86
#